data_AF-A0A0M0GV29-F1
#
_entry.id   AF-A0A0M0GV29-F1
#
_cell.length_a   1.000
_cell.length_b   1.000
_cell.length_c   1.000
_cell.angle_alpha   90.00
_cell.angle_beta   90.00
_cell.angle_gamma   90.00
#
_symmetry.space_group_name_H-M   'P 1'
#
loop_
_entity.id
_entity.type
_entity.pdbx_description
1 polymer ?
#
loop_
_entity_poly.entity_id
_entity_poly.type
_entity_poly.pdbx_seq_one_letter_code
_entity_poly.pdbx_strand_id
1 'polypeptide(L)' 'MNTAPQSQSVNAQASQQAQATVIQAQNAVSQAQSALTQAQAAANPQAIQQAQQQLQQAQQQLSQAQATASVNTTDQAQG' A
#
# COMPACT_ATOMS: atom_id res chain seq x y z
N MET A 1 12.33 29.70 -28.20
CA MET A 1 13.09 28.89 -27.23
C MET A 1 12.21 27.73 -26.82
N ASN A 2 12.70 26.52 -27.06
CA ASN A 2 11.98 25.25 -27.06
C ASN A 2 11.72 24.71 -25.64
N THR A 3 10.45 24.43 -25.37
CA THR A 3 9.89 23.25 -24.66
C THR A 3 10.42 22.80 -23.28
N ALA A 4 9.63 23.15 -22.26
CA ALA A 4 9.08 22.32 -21.17
C ALA A 4 10.02 21.54 -20.21
N PRO A 5 10.15 22.00 -18.94
CA PRO A 5 10.55 21.14 -17.81
C PRO A 5 9.38 20.38 -17.14
N GLN A 6 8.17 20.44 -17.69
CA GLN A 6 6.94 20.12 -16.95
C GLN A 6 6.69 18.61 -16.75
N SER A 7 7.23 17.74 -17.61
CA SER A 7 6.97 16.29 -17.58
C SER A 7 7.81 15.54 -16.53
N GLN A 8 8.99 16.05 -16.16
CA GLN A 8 9.86 15.40 -15.18
C GLN A 8 9.37 15.55 -13.74
N SER A 9 8.75 16.68 -13.41
CA SER A 9 8.26 16.98 -12.05
C SER A 9 7.08 16.10 -11.67
N VAL A 10 6.11 15.93 -12.58
CA VAL A 10 4.92 15.10 -12.36
C VAL A 10 5.26 13.61 -12.20
N ASN A 11 6.25 13.10 -12.94
CA ASN A 11 6.70 11.71 -12.83
C ASN A 11 7.39 11.41 -11.49
N ALA A 12 8.20 12.34 -10.99
CA ALA A 12 8.82 12.21 -9.67
C ALA A 12 7.78 12.27 -8.55
N GLN A 13 6.73 13.09 -8.69
CA GLN A 13 5.65 13.18 -7.71
C GLN A 13 4.78 11.91 -7.70
N ALA A 14 4.43 11.36 -8.86
CA ALA A 14 3.63 10.14 -8.97
C ALA A 14 4.32 8.91 -8.35
N SER A 15 5.64 8.78 -8.55
CA SER A 15 6.44 7.71 -7.95
C SER A 15 6.59 7.86 -6.44
N GLN A 16 6.77 9.09 -5.93
CA GLN A 16 6.76 9.36 -4.48
C GLN A 16 5.41 9.06 -3.84
N GLN A 17 4.31 9.44 -4.49
CA GLN A 17 2.95 9.14 -4.01
C GLN A 17 2.69 7.63 -3.98
N ALA A 18 3.09 6.89 -5.01
CA ALA A 18 2.93 5.45 -5.06
C ALA A 18 3.72 4.74 -3.94
N GLN A 19 4.95 5.18 -3.65
CA GLN A 19 5.71 4.68 -2.51
C GLN A 19 5.03 4.99 -1.17
N ALA A 20 4.51 6.21 -0.99
CA ALA A 20 3.76 6.57 0.20
C ALA A 20 2.53 5.69 0.41
N THR A 21 1.78 5.38 -0.66
CA THR A 21 0.64 4.46 -0.62
C THR A 21 1.06 3.05 -0.21
N VAL A 22 2.18 2.54 -0.76
CA VAL A 22 2.71 1.22 -0.38
C VAL A 22 3.09 1.18 1.10
N ILE A 23 3.76 2.23 1.62
CA ILE A 23 4.14 2.32 3.04
C ILE A 23 2.89 2.35 3.93
N GLN A 24 1.87 3.13 3.56
CA GLN A 24 0.61 3.17 4.31
C GLN A 24 -0.07 1.79 4.36
N ALA A 25 -0.10 1.08 3.24
CA ALA A 25 -0.68 -0.26 3.18
C ALA A 25 0.12 -1.29 4.01
N GLN A 26 1.45 -1.20 4.04
CA GLN A 26 2.29 -2.03 4.92
C GLN A 26 1.99 -1.76 6.39
N ASN A 27 1.84 -0.49 6.78
CA ASN A 27 1.45 -0.11 8.13
C ASN A 27 0.05 -0.64 8.49
N ALA A 28 -0.89 -0.66 7.55
CA ALA A 28 -2.21 -1.24 7.77
C ALA A 28 -2.13 -2.76 8.02
N VAL A 29 -1.32 -3.48 7.25
CA VAL A 29 -1.09 -4.93 7.46
C VAL A 29 -0.49 -5.19 8.84
N SER A 30 0.55 -4.43 9.22
CA SER A 30 1.20 -4.56 10.53
C SER A 30 0.22 -4.32 11.69
N GLN A 31 -0.62 -3.30 11.58
CA GLN A 31 -1.65 -3.01 12.58
C GLN A 31 -2.70 -4.13 12.68
N ALA A 32 -3.18 -4.64 11.54
CA ALA A 32 -4.14 -5.75 11.52
C ALA A 32 -3.54 -7.04 12.12
N GLN A 33 -2.25 -7.30 11.87
CA GLN A 33 -1.52 -8.42 12.48
C GLN A 33 -1.45 -8.27 14.01
N SER A 34 -1.17 -7.06 14.51
CA SER A 34 -1.14 -6.76 15.94
C SER A 34 -2.53 -6.95 16.59
N ALA A 35 -3.59 -6.46 15.93
CA ALA A 35 -4.96 -6.65 16.39
C ALA A 35 -5.34 -8.14 16.45
N LEU A 36 -4.91 -8.94 15.47
CA LEU A 36 -5.14 -10.38 15.46
C LEU A 36 -4.42 -11.08 16.62
N THR A 37 -3.15 -10.74 16.87
CA THR A 37 -2.39 -11.29 18.00
C THR A 37 -3.05 -10.94 19.34
N GLN A 38 -3.50 -9.69 19.50
CA GLN A 38 -4.21 -9.26 20.72
C GLN A 38 -5.54 -10.01 20.90
N ALA A 39 -6.31 -10.18 19.82
CA ALA A 39 -7.56 -10.92 19.84
C ALA A 39 -7.37 -12.42 20.19
N GLN A 40 -6.31 -13.02 19.67
CA GLN A 40 -5.90 -14.39 19.99
C GLN A 40 -5.47 -14.52 21.46
N ALA A 41 -4.66 -13.59 21.96
CA ALA A 41 -4.23 -13.58 23.36
C ALA A 41 -5.41 -13.40 24.33
N ALA A 42 -6.42 -12.62 23.94
CA ALA A 42 -7.66 -12.45 24.69
C ALA A 42 -8.64 -13.61 24.54
N ALA A 43 -8.34 -14.63 23.72
CA ALA A 43 -9.22 -15.75 23.37
C ALA A 43 -10.64 -15.30 22.95
N ASN A 44 -10.74 -14.16 22.26
CA ASN A 44 -12.01 -13.58 21.85
C ASN A 44 -12.32 -13.95 20.39
N PRO A 45 -13.22 -14.92 20.12
CA PRO A 45 -13.47 -15.42 18.77
C PRO A 45 -14.08 -14.35 17.84
N GLN A 46 -14.90 -13.43 18.35
CA GLN A 46 -15.46 -12.35 17.54
C GLN A 46 -14.38 -11.36 17.12
N ALA A 47 -13.50 -10.99 18.05
CA ALA A 47 -12.37 -10.11 17.74
C ALA A 47 -11.39 -10.77 16.77
N ILE A 48 -11.16 -12.09 16.89
CA ILE A 48 -10.32 -12.85 15.97
C ILE A 48 -10.91 -12.80 14.55
N GLN A 49 -12.21 -13.05 14.38
CA GLN A 49 -12.85 -12.99 13.07
C GLN A 49 -12.79 -11.57 12.46
N GLN A 50 -12.98 -10.53 13.26
CA GLN A 50 -12.86 -9.15 12.80
C GLN A 50 -11.43 -8.82 12.36
N ALA A 51 -10.44 -9.20 13.18
CA ALA A 51 -9.03 -8.95 12.88
C ALA A 51 -8.55 -9.73 11.64
N GLN A 52 -9.05 -10.96 11.42
CA GLN A 52 -8.77 -11.72 10.20
C GLN A 52 -9.33 -11.02 8.95
N GLN A 53 -10.56 -10.51 9.00
CA GLN A 53 -11.15 -9.76 7.89
C GLN A 53 -10.38 -8.45 7.61
N GLN A 54 -9.95 -7.74 8.65
CA GLN A 54 -9.12 -6.54 8.51
C GLN A 54 -7.76 -6.88 7.87
N LEU A 55 -7.12 -7.96 8.32
CA LEU A 55 -5.85 -8.42 7.78
C LEU A 55 -5.96 -8.83 6.31
N GLN A 56 -7.07 -9.47 5.92
CA GLN A 56 -7.34 -9.81 4.52
C GLN A 56 -7.54 -8.56 3.65
N GLN A 57 -8.27 -7.55 4.15
CA GLN A 57 -8.44 -6.29 3.43
C GLN A 57 -7.13 -5.52 3.30
N ALA A 58 -6.33 -5.43 4.37
CA ALA A 58 -5.05 -4.75 4.35
C ALA A 58 -4.06 -5.41 3.36
N GLN A 59 -4.05 -6.75 3.28
CA GLN A 59 -3.23 -7.47 2.30
C GLN A 59 -3.66 -7.19 0.86
N GLN A 60 -4.98 -7.12 0.58
CA GLN A 60 -5.48 -6.76 -0.74
C GLN A 60 -5.09 -5.32 -1.11
N GLN A 61 -5.19 -4.38 -0.17
CA GLN A 61 -4.77 -3.00 -0.38
C GLN A 61 -3.26 -2.91 -0.64
N LEU A 62 -2.45 -3.68 0.09
CA LEU A 62 -1.00 -3.73 -0.13
C LEU A 62 -0.67 -4.27 -1.51
N SER A 63 -1.32 -5.36 -1.93
CA SER A 63 -1.12 -5.92 -3.27
C SER A 63 -1.49 -4.92 -4.37
N GLN A 64 -2.61 -4.21 -4.22
CA GLN A 64 -3.04 -3.18 -5.17
C GLN A 64 -2.09 -1.97 -5.19
N ALA A 65 -1.61 -1.52 -4.03
CA ALA A 65 -0.64 -0.44 -3.92
C ALA A 65 0.70 -0.81 -4.58
N GLN A 66 1.17 -2.04 -4.37
CA GLN A 66 2.38 -2.56 -5.01
C GLN A 66 2.20 -2.65 -6.52
N ALA A 67 1.08 -3.18 -7.01
CA ALA A 67 0.79 -3.23 -8.44
C ALA A 67 0.79 -1.84 -9.07
N THR A 68 0.15 -0.86 -8.44
CA THR A 68 0.11 0.53 -8.91
C THR A 68 1.50 1.16 -8.93
N ALA A 69 2.30 0.94 -7.88
CA ALA A 69 3.68 1.40 -7.82
C ALA A 69 4.54 0.75 -8.91
N SER A 70 4.36 -0.55 -9.18
CA SER A 70 5.06 -1.27 -10.24
C SER A 70 4.70 -0.75 -11.63
N VAL A 71 3.41 -0.51 -11.92
CA VAL A 71 2.99 0.08 -13.21
C VAL A 71 3.64 1.45 -13.42
N ASN A 72 3.66 2.29 -12.39
CA ASN A 72 4.33 3.60 -12.47
C ASN A 72 5.85 3.50 -12.72
N THR A 73 6.50 2.39 -12.31
CA THR A 73 7.92 2.15 -12.62
C THR A 73 8.16 1.50 -13.98
N THR A 74 7.21 0.72 -14.51
CA THR A 74 7.33 0.05 -15.81
C THR A 74 6.99 0.98 -16.98
N ASP A 75 5.99 1.85 -16.82
CA ASP A 75 5.68 2.91 -17.80
C ASP A 75 6.88 3.87 -18.00
N GLN A 76 7.75 3.98 -16.99
CA GLN A 76 8.99 4.76 -17.04
C GLN A 76 10.16 4.10 -17.80
N ALA A 77 10.08 2.82 -18.16
CA ALA A 77 11.16 2.11 -18.85
C ALA A 77 10.97 2.00 -20.38
N GLN A 78 9.82 2.43 -20.92
CA GLN A 78 9.48 2.28 -22.35
C GLN A 78 9.11 3.60 -23.06
N GLY A 79 9.41 4.76 -22.47
CA GLY A 79 9.23 6.08 -23.10
C GLY A 79 10.53 6.75 -23.48
#